data_AF-A0A9D9TNV0-F1
#
_entry.id   AF-A0A9D9TNV0-F1
#
_cell.length_a   1.000
_cell.length_b   1.000
_cell.length_c   1.000
_cell.angle_alpha   90.00
_cell.angle_beta   90.00
_cell.angle_gamma   90.00
#
_symmetry.space_group_name_H-M   'P 1'
#
loop_
_entity.id
_entity.type
_entity.pdbx_description
1 polymer ?
#
loop_
_entity_poly.entity_id
_entity_poly.type
_entity_poly.pdbx_seq_one_letter_code
_entity_poly.pdbx_strand_id
1 'polypeptide(L)'
;MKSYIPYFFFLFCITYVAKSQTTAIDSVYTLNNFQKSALLLQKIVDNYGGKNSLEKSLSFSTVETFHFMGHFEAPEKTIPVAKNTEWGCGEKETTLCKSEISEYGGNKQQLDILIAQDSIWLIENGVYNAQGEKARNATSANLLLFSPSKLLLKMLNNPIGFRLIVDKPYQYVCLYQLYTKLFYIYVDKKTLTISQIDHIKYDNVLGEVQYSQYYQNYQTVQGVKLPTNLKSYAGARLESDLTFSNYSLKDKLDSGKVKLPEILKQKFNSLKPILKSITIEKISENIHLVKFSKANNKSLIVNMGDYVAVFEAFADLNAMQELISQSAILYPGKPIKQVFVTHHHPDHAGGIKALADESRSLITTKGNAVYFDKILSLPHFSKQYGESKRFLKYEFVENKSEKTFQSATCPVVAYEIGKQTFHTQEHLVFYFPNEKFLWTGDLIYMPVNEAIVQALMDVKCYF
;
A
#
# COMPACT_ATOMS: atom_id res chain seq x y z
N MET A 1 23.96 56.97 -50.75
CA MET A 1 23.61 56.17 -49.56
C MET A 1 23.51 54.72 -49.99
N LYS A 2 24.65 54.00 -50.02
CA LYS A 2 25.02 52.97 -49.01
C LYS A 2 23.96 51.87 -48.86
N SER A 3 24.16 50.83 -49.67
CA SER A 3 24.07 49.38 -49.38
C SER A 3 23.65 48.97 -47.97
N TYR A 4 22.76 47.97 -47.84
CA TYR A 4 22.96 46.72 -47.06
C TYR A 4 21.67 45.87 -47.09
N ILE A 5 21.55 44.99 -48.09
CA ILE A 5 21.03 43.62 -47.91
C ILE A 5 22.32 42.78 -47.80
N PRO A 6 22.54 41.86 -46.83
CA PRO A 6 21.57 41.00 -46.12
C PRO A 6 21.82 40.81 -44.60
N TYR A 7 20.79 40.93 -43.76
CA TYR A 7 20.82 40.41 -42.37
C TYR A 7 19.70 39.40 -42.04
N PHE A 8 18.73 39.22 -42.94
CA PHE A 8 17.58 38.35 -42.68
C PHE A 8 17.76 36.88 -43.06
N PHE A 9 18.78 36.55 -43.88
CA PHE A 9 19.10 35.15 -44.21
C PHE A 9 20.10 34.49 -43.25
N PHE A 10 20.83 35.27 -42.44
CA PHE A 10 21.82 34.71 -41.50
C PHE A 10 21.19 34.31 -40.15
N LEU A 11 20.12 34.99 -39.70
CA LEU A 11 19.47 34.67 -38.43
C LEU A 11 18.52 33.45 -38.51
N PHE A 12 17.97 33.14 -39.69
CA PHE A 12 17.10 31.98 -39.88
C PHE A 12 17.89 30.67 -40.01
N CYS A 13 19.11 30.72 -40.55
CA CYS A 13 20.02 29.56 -40.53
C CYS A 13 20.61 29.31 -39.13
N ILE A 14 20.90 30.34 -38.33
CA ILE A 14 21.45 30.15 -36.97
C ILE A 14 20.40 29.64 -35.98
N THR A 15 19.12 30.01 -36.13
CA THR A 15 18.05 29.50 -35.25
C THR A 15 17.59 28.09 -35.62
N TYR A 16 17.63 27.71 -36.91
CA TYR A 16 17.35 26.32 -37.32
C TYR A 16 18.54 25.39 -37.00
N VAL A 17 19.79 25.88 -37.13
CA VAL A 17 20.99 25.15 -36.69
C VAL A 17 21.05 25.07 -35.17
N ALA A 18 20.64 26.09 -34.40
CA ALA A 18 20.62 26.01 -32.94
C ALA A 18 19.52 25.08 -32.40
N LYS A 19 18.32 25.02 -33.01
CA LYS A 19 17.24 24.08 -32.58
C LYS A 19 17.51 22.63 -33.00
N SER A 20 18.15 22.43 -34.15
CA SER A 20 18.62 21.11 -34.59
C SER A 20 19.89 20.69 -33.84
N GLN A 21 20.78 21.62 -33.45
CA GLN A 21 21.92 21.32 -32.59
C GLN A 21 21.50 21.08 -31.15
N THR A 22 20.55 21.80 -30.54
CA THR A 22 20.09 21.45 -29.18
C THR A 22 19.37 20.11 -29.16
N THR A 23 18.53 19.80 -30.16
CA THR A 23 17.91 18.46 -30.26
C THR A 23 18.91 17.35 -30.63
N ALA A 24 19.91 17.63 -31.47
CA ALA A 24 21.00 16.69 -31.76
C ALA A 24 21.94 16.50 -30.57
N ILE A 25 22.25 17.56 -29.82
CA ILE A 25 23.09 17.53 -28.62
C ILE A 25 22.34 16.82 -27.49
N ASP A 26 21.07 17.13 -27.26
CA ASP A 26 20.23 16.42 -26.27
C ASP A 26 20.02 14.96 -26.67
N SER A 27 19.82 14.65 -27.95
CA SER A 27 19.72 13.26 -28.42
C SER A 27 21.06 12.52 -28.40
N VAL A 28 22.19 13.18 -28.65
CA VAL A 28 23.54 12.60 -28.51
C VAL A 28 23.88 12.39 -27.04
N TYR A 29 23.54 13.32 -26.14
CA TYR A 29 23.68 13.13 -24.70
C TYR A 29 22.78 11.99 -24.20
N THR A 30 21.54 11.91 -24.71
CA THR A 30 20.61 10.83 -24.39
C THR A 30 21.10 9.48 -24.94
N LEU A 31 21.63 9.43 -26.16
CA LEU A 31 22.17 8.23 -26.78
C LEU A 31 23.46 7.77 -26.10
N ASN A 32 24.36 8.69 -25.78
CA ASN A 32 25.59 8.42 -25.03
C ASN A 32 25.26 7.93 -23.62
N ASN A 33 24.28 8.56 -22.94
CA ASN A 33 23.80 8.07 -21.65
C ASN A 33 23.18 6.68 -21.78
N PHE A 34 22.36 6.43 -22.80
CA PHE A 34 21.77 5.12 -23.06
C PHE A 34 22.85 4.05 -23.26
N GLN A 35 23.88 4.32 -24.07
CA GLN A 35 25.00 3.41 -24.28
C GLN A 35 25.78 3.16 -22.99
N LYS A 36 26.13 4.21 -22.23
CA LYS A 36 26.78 4.09 -20.91
C LYS A 36 25.94 3.26 -19.93
N SER A 37 24.63 3.49 -19.92
CA SER A 37 23.67 2.77 -19.08
C SER A 37 23.57 1.30 -19.46
N ALA A 38 23.54 1.00 -20.76
CA ALA A 38 23.52 -0.38 -21.27
C ALA A 38 24.82 -1.13 -20.93
N LEU A 39 25.98 -0.50 -21.10
CA LEU A 39 27.27 -1.06 -20.72
C LEU A 39 27.37 -1.30 -19.21
N LEU A 40 26.91 -0.35 -18.41
CA LEU A 40 26.85 -0.50 -16.94
C LEU A 40 25.91 -1.65 -16.56
N LEU A 41 24.71 -1.72 -17.15
CA LEU A 41 23.76 -2.80 -16.90
C LEU A 41 24.36 -4.15 -17.24
N GLN A 42 25.03 -4.28 -18.39
CA GLN A 42 25.72 -5.50 -18.78
C GLN A 42 26.80 -5.88 -17.77
N LYS A 43 27.63 -4.92 -17.36
CA LYS A 43 28.68 -5.13 -16.34
C LYS A 43 28.10 -5.65 -15.01
N ILE A 44 26.95 -5.12 -14.59
CA ILE A 44 26.25 -5.58 -13.39
C ILE A 44 25.72 -7.00 -13.61
N VAL A 45 25.05 -7.25 -14.74
CA VAL A 45 24.51 -8.59 -15.08
C VAL A 45 25.62 -9.64 -15.11
N ASP A 46 26.77 -9.33 -15.69
CA ASP A 46 27.92 -10.23 -15.75
C ASP A 46 28.45 -10.56 -14.34
N ASN A 47 28.46 -9.58 -13.43
CA ASN A 47 28.80 -9.81 -12.02
C ASN A 47 27.79 -10.70 -11.28
N TYR A 48 26.54 -10.79 -11.78
CA TYR A 48 25.52 -11.74 -11.32
C TYR A 48 25.55 -13.09 -12.08
N GLY A 49 26.62 -13.39 -12.82
CA GLY A 49 26.80 -14.64 -13.55
C GLY A 49 26.23 -14.63 -14.97
N GLY A 50 25.83 -13.47 -15.48
CA GLY A 50 25.34 -13.28 -16.85
C GLY A 50 23.87 -13.67 -17.05
N LYS A 51 23.35 -13.39 -18.25
CA LYS A 51 21.94 -13.60 -18.62
C LYS A 51 21.43 -15.02 -18.33
N ASN A 52 22.19 -16.03 -18.76
CA ASN A 52 21.80 -17.44 -18.59
C ASN A 52 21.62 -17.82 -17.11
N SER A 53 22.44 -17.26 -16.22
CA SER A 53 22.31 -17.50 -14.78
C SER A 53 21.10 -16.80 -14.18
N LEU A 54 20.75 -15.60 -14.67
CA LEU A 54 19.55 -14.87 -14.25
C LEU A 54 18.25 -15.51 -14.74
N GLU A 55 18.27 -16.20 -15.89
CA GLU A 55 17.12 -16.92 -16.45
C GLU A 55 16.78 -18.22 -15.70
N LYS A 56 17.71 -18.79 -14.92
CA LYS A 56 17.42 -19.98 -14.09
C LYS A 56 16.27 -19.73 -13.14
N SER A 57 15.42 -20.72 -12.93
CA SER A 57 14.34 -20.61 -11.96
C SER A 57 14.91 -20.49 -10.55
N LEU A 58 14.37 -19.57 -9.75
CA LEU A 58 14.90 -19.22 -8.43
C LEU A 58 13.84 -19.50 -7.37
N SER A 59 14.21 -20.25 -6.34
CA SER A 59 13.41 -20.42 -5.13
C SER A 59 14.22 -20.12 -3.88
N PHE A 60 13.56 -19.64 -2.84
CA PHE A 60 14.16 -19.36 -1.53
C PHE A 60 13.11 -19.27 -0.44
N SER A 61 13.56 -19.39 0.80
CA SER A 61 12.78 -19.16 2.01
C SER A 61 13.13 -17.80 2.61
N THR A 62 12.18 -17.14 3.26
CA THR A 62 12.45 -15.97 4.10
C THR A 62 11.90 -16.13 5.50
N VAL A 63 12.52 -15.47 6.47
CA VAL A 63 11.95 -15.17 7.80
C VAL A 63 11.94 -13.66 7.97
N GLU A 64 10.78 -13.10 8.33
CA GLU A 64 10.56 -11.66 8.45
C GLU A 64 10.35 -11.23 9.91
N THR A 65 10.93 -10.10 10.31
CA THR A 65 10.41 -9.30 11.44
C THR A 65 9.62 -8.14 10.85
N PHE A 66 8.30 -8.15 11.06
CA PHE A 66 7.39 -7.18 10.47
C PHE A 66 7.05 -6.08 11.48
N HIS A 67 7.28 -4.82 11.12
CA HIS A 67 7.06 -3.63 11.95
C HIS A 67 5.82 -2.85 11.47
N PHE A 68 4.69 -3.54 11.33
CA PHE A 68 3.45 -2.93 10.89
C PHE A 68 2.83 -2.06 11.98
N MET A 69 3.14 -0.77 11.96
CA MET A 69 2.56 0.16 12.91
C MET A 69 1.06 0.34 12.65
N GLY A 70 0.30 0.33 13.75
CA GLY A 70 -1.11 0.69 13.74
C GLY A 70 -2.09 -0.48 13.70
N HIS A 71 -1.68 -1.74 13.57
CA HIS A 71 -2.63 -2.88 13.61
C HIS A 71 -2.25 -3.91 14.68
N PHE A 72 -1.66 -3.40 15.77
CA PHE A 72 -1.33 -4.15 16.97
C PHE A 72 -2.00 -3.51 18.17
N GLU A 73 -1.72 -4.02 19.37
CA GLU A 73 -2.39 -3.51 20.57
C GLU A 73 -2.10 -2.03 20.87
N ALA A 74 -0.96 -1.52 20.36
CA ALA A 74 -0.56 -0.13 20.45
C ALA A 74 0.00 0.32 19.08
N PRO A 75 -0.15 1.61 18.70
CA PRO A 75 0.19 2.06 17.36
C PRO A 75 1.64 1.83 16.94
N GLU A 76 2.57 1.84 17.90
CA GLU A 76 4.01 1.67 17.64
C GLU A 76 4.54 0.29 18.00
N LYS A 77 3.68 -0.63 18.49
CA LYS A 77 4.10 -1.97 18.84
C LYS A 77 4.51 -2.72 17.58
N THR A 78 5.60 -3.48 17.69
CA THR A 78 6.07 -4.37 16.63
C THR A 78 6.26 -5.75 17.22
N ILE A 79 5.73 -6.77 16.54
CA ILE A 79 5.87 -8.16 16.96
C ILE A 79 6.63 -8.89 15.85
N PRO A 80 7.73 -9.59 16.15
CA PRO A 80 8.35 -10.46 15.16
C PRO A 80 7.37 -11.57 14.80
N VAL A 81 6.85 -11.53 13.58
CA VAL A 81 6.00 -12.60 13.05
C VAL A 81 6.85 -13.44 12.12
N ALA A 82 7.21 -14.64 12.56
CA ALA A 82 7.91 -15.58 11.70
C ALA A 82 7.00 -15.97 10.53
N LYS A 83 7.20 -15.32 9.39
CA LYS A 83 6.61 -15.70 8.12
C LYS A 83 7.59 -16.58 7.39
N ASN A 84 7.19 -17.81 7.11
CA ASN A 84 7.94 -18.66 6.19
C ASN A 84 7.34 -18.47 4.81
N THR A 85 8.10 -17.86 3.93
CA THR A 85 7.66 -17.64 2.56
C THR A 85 8.52 -18.45 1.62
N GLU A 86 7.90 -19.34 0.85
CA GLU A 86 8.52 -19.97 -0.30
C GLU A 86 8.30 -19.10 -1.53
N TRP A 87 9.40 -18.76 -2.19
CA TRP A 87 9.37 -18.01 -3.42
C TRP A 87 9.68 -18.94 -4.59
N GLY A 88 9.06 -18.67 -5.73
CA GLY A 88 9.41 -19.30 -7.00
C GLY A 88 9.33 -18.28 -8.13
N CYS A 89 10.42 -18.13 -8.85
CA CYS A 89 10.45 -17.35 -10.09
C CYS A 89 10.72 -18.33 -11.22
N GLY A 90 9.81 -18.39 -12.20
CA GLY A 90 10.02 -19.20 -13.39
C GLY A 90 11.15 -18.68 -14.27
N GLU A 91 11.40 -19.38 -15.38
CA GLU A 91 12.43 -18.97 -16.33
C GLU A 91 12.10 -17.63 -16.99
N LYS A 92 10.81 -17.41 -17.24
CA LYS A 92 10.28 -16.15 -17.75
C LYS A 92 9.89 -15.24 -16.60
N GLU A 93 10.21 -13.97 -16.73
CA GLU A 93 9.86 -12.89 -15.79
C GLU A 93 8.36 -12.74 -15.54
N THR A 94 7.53 -13.31 -16.42
CA THR A 94 6.07 -13.28 -16.33
C THR A 94 5.51 -14.42 -15.49
N THR A 95 6.38 -15.23 -14.86
CA THR A 95 6.00 -16.30 -13.95
C THR A 95 6.65 -16.08 -12.60
N LEU A 96 5.85 -15.60 -11.66
CA LEU A 96 6.26 -15.41 -10.28
C LEU A 96 5.23 -16.05 -9.36
N CYS A 97 5.68 -16.90 -8.46
CA CYS A 97 4.88 -17.43 -7.38
C CYS A 97 5.50 -17.10 -6.02
N LYS A 98 4.62 -16.90 -5.05
CA LYS A 98 4.94 -16.69 -3.65
C LYS A 98 3.92 -17.52 -2.87
N SER A 99 4.39 -18.42 -2.01
CA SER A 99 3.56 -19.11 -1.03
C SER A 99 4.02 -18.66 0.34
N GLU A 100 3.13 -18.08 1.12
CA GLU A 100 3.43 -17.55 2.45
C GLU A 100 2.60 -18.27 3.49
N ILE A 101 3.27 -18.81 4.49
CA ILE A 101 2.64 -19.29 5.72
C ILE A 101 3.06 -18.35 6.84
N SER A 102 2.09 -17.72 7.47
CA SER A 102 2.29 -16.89 8.65
C SER A 102 1.57 -17.48 9.84
N GLU A 103 2.21 -17.43 11.01
CA GLU A 103 1.62 -17.84 12.28
C GLU A 103 1.57 -16.62 13.21
N TYR A 104 0.36 -16.24 13.62
CA TYR A 104 0.14 -15.09 14.48
C TYR A 104 -0.97 -15.40 15.49
N GLY A 105 -0.67 -15.22 16.78
CA GLY A 105 -1.65 -15.44 17.86
C GLY A 105 -2.24 -16.86 17.91
N GLY A 106 -1.48 -17.88 17.47
CA GLY A 106 -1.94 -19.28 17.38
C GLY A 106 -2.74 -19.60 16.12
N ASN A 107 -3.04 -18.61 15.26
CA ASN A 107 -3.70 -18.81 13.98
C ASN A 107 -2.68 -18.92 12.85
N LYS A 108 -2.87 -19.90 11.96
CA LYS A 108 -2.09 -20.04 10.72
C LYS A 108 -2.87 -19.45 9.57
N GLN A 109 -2.23 -18.57 8.80
CA GLN A 109 -2.77 -18.03 7.56
C GLN A 109 -1.87 -18.41 6.40
N GLN A 110 -2.49 -18.79 5.28
CA GLN A 110 -1.81 -19.10 4.03
C GLN A 110 -2.22 -18.11 2.95
N LEU A 111 -1.22 -17.50 2.31
CA LEU A 111 -1.39 -16.65 1.14
C LEU A 111 -0.53 -17.18 0.00
N ASP A 112 -1.17 -17.63 -1.08
CA ASP A 112 -0.50 -17.97 -2.32
C ASP A 112 -0.77 -16.90 -3.38
N ILE A 113 0.31 -16.39 -3.98
CA ILE A 113 0.27 -15.48 -5.11
C ILE A 113 0.86 -16.20 -6.30
N LEU A 114 0.14 -16.22 -7.41
CA LEU A 114 0.66 -16.66 -8.69
C LEU A 114 0.43 -15.56 -9.73
N ILE A 115 1.51 -15.17 -10.40
CA ILE A 115 1.48 -14.32 -11.58
C ILE A 115 1.92 -15.19 -12.74
N ALA A 116 1.06 -15.33 -13.73
CA ALA A 116 1.32 -16.09 -14.94
C ALA A 116 0.76 -15.34 -16.14
N GLN A 117 1.63 -15.01 -17.09
CA GLN A 117 1.28 -14.29 -18.31
C GLN A 117 0.58 -12.95 -18.00
N ASP A 118 -0.70 -12.84 -18.36
CA ASP A 118 -1.49 -11.63 -18.22
C ASP A 118 -2.30 -11.55 -16.92
N SER A 119 -2.23 -12.59 -16.08
CA SER A 119 -3.14 -12.81 -14.96
C SER A 119 -2.40 -12.87 -13.62
N ILE A 120 -3.08 -12.41 -12.56
CA ILE A 120 -2.66 -12.58 -11.15
C ILE A 120 -3.76 -13.30 -10.35
N TRP A 121 -3.31 -14.23 -9.52
CA TRP A 121 -4.13 -15.06 -8.65
C TRP A 121 -3.69 -14.87 -7.22
N LEU A 122 -4.62 -14.49 -6.36
CA LEU A 122 -4.45 -14.47 -4.91
C LEU A 122 -5.31 -15.57 -4.32
N ILE A 123 -4.70 -16.44 -3.52
CA ILE A 123 -5.37 -17.51 -2.81
C ILE A 123 -5.12 -17.27 -1.33
N GLU A 124 -6.15 -16.82 -0.63
CA GLU A 124 -6.09 -16.56 0.82
C GLU A 124 -6.89 -17.65 1.52
N ASN A 125 -6.23 -18.50 2.31
CA ASN A 125 -6.85 -19.63 3.01
C ASN A 125 -7.72 -20.51 2.08
N GLY A 126 -7.28 -20.71 0.83
CA GLY A 126 -8.02 -21.47 -0.19
C GLY A 126 -9.12 -20.69 -0.92
N VAL A 127 -9.35 -19.42 -0.59
CA VAL A 127 -10.31 -18.54 -1.27
C VAL A 127 -9.63 -17.78 -2.39
N TYR A 128 -10.19 -17.88 -3.60
CA TYR A 128 -9.59 -17.36 -4.82
C TYR A 128 -10.11 -15.98 -5.20
N ASN A 129 -9.19 -15.04 -5.43
CA ASN A 129 -9.44 -13.71 -5.98
C ASN A 129 -8.56 -13.46 -7.20
N ALA A 130 -9.18 -13.35 -8.38
CA ALA A 130 -8.51 -12.96 -9.62
C ALA A 130 -8.51 -11.43 -9.73
N GLN A 131 -7.40 -10.82 -10.15
CA GLN A 131 -7.35 -9.37 -10.35
C GLN A 131 -6.89 -8.98 -11.75
N GLY A 132 -7.33 -7.80 -12.20
CA GLY A 132 -7.06 -7.28 -13.55
C GLY A 132 -5.62 -6.83 -13.77
N GLU A 133 -5.30 -6.49 -15.03
CA GLU A 133 -3.95 -6.15 -15.49
C GLU A 133 -3.26 -5.05 -14.65
N LYS A 134 -4.00 -4.01 -14.27
CA LYS A 134 -3.45 -2.90 -13.46
C LYS A 134 -2.95 -3.40 -12.10
N ALA A 135 -3.70 -4.29 -11.46
CA ALA A 135 -3.32 -4.88 -10.19
C ALA A 135 -2.15 -5.86 -10.36
N ARG A 136 -2.14 -6.65 -11.44
CA ARG A 136 -0.99 -7.49 -11.83
C ARG A 136 0.28 -6.66 -11.90
N ASN A 137 0.30 -5.58 -12.69
CA ASN A 137 1.52 -4.77 -12.90
C ASN A 137 2.04 -4.16 -11.58
N ALA A 138 1.14 -3.65 -10.73
CA ALA A 138 1.51 -3.09 -9.44
C ALA A 138 2.11 -4.15 -8.51
N THR A 139 1.51 -5.33 -8.44
CA THR A 139 1.97 -6.44 -7.61
C THR A 139 3.27 -7.05 -8.14
N SER A 140 3.39 -7.29 -9.46
CA SER A 140 4.62 -7.75 -10.10
C SER A 140 5.81 -6.84 -9.78
N ALA A 141 5.62 -5.51 -9.90
CA ALA A 141 6.67 -4.55 -9.62
C ALA A 141 7.15 -4.63 -8.15
N ASN A 142 6.23 -4.81 -7.20
CA ASN A 142 6.58 -4.94 -5.79
C ASN A 142 7.29 -6.26 -5.49
N LEU A 143 6.85 -7.37 -6.10
CA LEU A 143 7.43 -8.69 -5.83
C LEU A 143 8.84 -8.83 -6.39
N LEU A 144 9.16 -8.18 -7.52
CA LEU A 144 10.53 -8.13 -8.06
C LEU A 144 11.53 -7.49 -7.11
N LEU A 145 11.07 -6.66 -6.17
CA LEU A 145 11.93 -6.05 -5.17
C LEU A 145 12.51 -7.06 -4.16
N PHE A 146 11.92 -8.25 -4.03
CA PHE A 146 12.49 -9.31 -3.19
C PHE A 146 13.59 -10.10 -3.91
N SER A 147 13.84 -9.81 -5.19
CA SER A 147 14.80 -10.54 -6.01
C SER A 147 15.56 -9.62 -6.98
N PRO A 148 16.68 -9.02 -6.53
CA PRO A 148 17.53 -8.17 -7.38
C PRO A 148 17.96 -8.85 -8.69
N SER A 149 18.20 -10.17 -8.68
CA SER A 149 18.59 -10.94 -9.86
C SER A 149 17.46 -10.98 -10.91
N LYS A 150 16.21 -11.16 -10.48
CA LYS A 150 15.05 -11.15 -11.39
C LYS A 150 14.68 -9.76 -11.87
N LEU A 151 14.91 -8.75 -11.02
CA LEU A 151 14.79 -7.36 -11.43
C LEU A 151 15.85 -6.99 -12.49
N LEU A 152 17.08 -7.47 -12.36
CA LEU A 152 18.13 -7.28 -13.39
C LEU A 152 17.79 -7.96 -14.71
N LEU A 153 17.22 -9.17 -14.68
CA LEU A 153 16.71 -9.82 -15.89
C LEU A 153 15.66 -8.92 -16.58
N LYS A 154 14.75 -8.34 -15.79
CA LYS A 154 13.71 -7.40 -16.25
C LYS A 154 14.28 -6.16 -16.93
N MET A 155 15.38 -5.63 -16.39
CA MET A 155 16.11 -4.52 -17.00
C MET A 155 16.81 -4.92 -18.28
N LEU A 156 17.41 -6.11 -18.31
CA LEU A 156 18.14 -6.60 -19.48
C LEU A 156 17.21 -6.83 -20.67
N ASN A 157 16.00 -7.34 -20.42
CA ASN A 157 15.00 -7.56 -21.45
C ASN A 157 14.23 -6.27 -21.83
N ASN A 158 14.30 -5.23 -21.01
CA ASN A 158 13.77 -3.90 -21.34
C ASN A 158 14.75 -2.76 -20.93
N PRO A 159 15.88 -2.63 -21.64
CA PRO A 159 16.93 -1.69 -21.26
C PRO A 159 16.53 -0.23 -21.51
N ILE A 160 15.49 0.01 -22.31
CA ILE A 160 14.97 1.36 -22.59
C ILE A 160 14.50 2.03 -21.30
N GLY A 161 14.04 1.28 -20.29
CA GLY A 161 13.65 1.84 -18.99
C GLY A 161 14.81 2.22 -18.07
N PHE A 162 16.05 1.80 -18.34
CA PHE A 162 17.19 1.93 -17.41
C PHE A 162 18.16 3.05 -17.81
N ARG A 163 18.41 4.01 -16.91
CA ARG A 163 19.32 5.15 -17.16
C ARG A 163 20.25 5.39 -15.98
N LEU A 164 21.54 5.60 -16.24
CA LEU A 164 22.48 6.11 -15.27
C LEU A 164 22.20 7.61 -15.05
N ILE A 165 21.90 7.99 -13.80
CA ILE A 165 21.59 9.37 -13.42
C ILE A 165 22.82 10.04 -12.80
N VAL A 166 23.47 9.34 -11.85
CA VAL A 166 24.64 9.87 -11.13
C VAL A 166 25.72 8.81 -11.01
N ASP A 167 26.96 9.20 -11.31
CA ASP A 167 28.15 8.39 -11.11
C ASP A 167 28.94 8.91 -9.89
N LYS A 168 28.63 8.41 -8.68
CA LYS A 168 29.28 8.84 -7.43
C LYS A 168 30.58 8.06 -7.19
N PRO A 169 31.52 8.53 -6.35
CA PRO A 169 32.79 7.82 -6.11
C PRO A 169 32.66 6.34 -5.74
N TYR A 170 31.64 5.98 -4.94
CA TYR A 170 31.45 4.61 -4.43
C TYR A 170 30.18 3.92 -4.92
N GLN A 171 29.33 4.60 -5.69
CA GLN A 171 28.00 4.10 -6.04
C GLN A 171 27.50 4.67 -7.37
N TYR A 172 26.86 3.85 -8.19
CA TYR A 172 26.05 4.33 -9.31
C TYR A 172 24.62 4.55 -8.84
N VAL A 173 23.99 5.63 -9.28
CA VAL A 173 22.55 5.88 -9.11
C VAL A 173 21.89 5.81 -10.47
N CYS A 174 21.00 4.85 -10.63
CA CYS A 174 20.28 4.60 -11.86
C CYS A 174 18.78 4.80 -11.66
N LEU A 175 18.08 5.22 -12.70
CA LEU A 175 16.63 5.26 -12.76
C LEU A 175 16.15 4.08 -13.60
N TYR A 176 15.12 3.39 -13.13
CA TYR A 176 14.43 2.36 -13.88
C TYR A 176 12.94 2.59 -13.89
N GLN A 177 12.37 2.71 -15.09
CA GLN A 177 10.94 2.72 -15.29
C GLN A 177 10.41 1.31 -15.53
N LEU A 178 9.54 0.85 -14.63
CA LEU A 178 8.83 -0.42 -14.75
C LEU A 178 7.32 -0.17 -14.69
N TYR A 179 6.64 -0.42 -15.81
CA TYR A 179 5.24 -0.04 -16.01
C TYR A 179 5.03 1.46 -15.76
N THR A 180 4.19 1.82 -14.79
CA THR A 180 3.92 3.21 -14.38
C THR A 180 4.77 3.65 -13.18
N LYS A 181 5.68 2.82 -12.69
CA LYS A 181 6.51 3.10 -11.51
C LYS A 181 7.93 3.46 -11.91
N LEU A 182 8.52 4.38 -11.15
CA LEU A 182 9.92 4.77 -11.24
C LEU A 182 10.65 4.25 -10.00
N PHE A 183 11.80 3.63 -10.22
CA PHE A 183 12.68 3.10 -9.20
C PHE A 183 14.06 3.76 -9.31
N TYR A 184 14.61 4.24 -8.20
CA TYR A 184 16.01 4.61 -8.11
C TYR A 184 16.79 3.40 -7.60
N ILE A 185 17.80 2.99 -8.36
CA ILE A 185 18.60 1.80 -8.08
C ILE A 185 20.01 2.24 -7.80
N TYR A 186 20.50 1.84 -6.64
CA TYR A 186 21.82 2.15 -6.20
C TYR A 186 22.68 0.91 -6.30
N VAL A 187 23.82 1.03 -6.99
CA VAL A 187 24.73 -0.08 -7.24
C VAL A 187 26.08 0.26 -6.63
N ASP A 188 26.57 -0.59 -5.72
CA ASP A 188 27.90 -0.45 -5.14
C ASP A 188 28.98 -0.67 -6.22
N LYS A 189 29.94 0.25 -6.33
CA LYS A 189 30.97 0.20 -7.39
C LYS A 189 32.00 -0.90 -7.18
N LYS A 190 32.27 -1.29 -5.94
CA LYS A 190 33.28 -2.28 -5.57
C LYS A 190 32.75 -3.69 -5.79
N THR A 191 31.53 -3.95 -5.34
CA THR A 191 30.90 -5.28 -5.42
C THR A 191 30.06 -5.47 -6.67
N LEU A 192 29.66 -4.38 -7.34
CA LEU A 192 28.71 -4.36 -8.47
C LEU A 192 27.40 -5.08 -8.13
N THR A 193 26.96 -4.97 -6.88
CA THR A 193 25.66 -5.46 -6.41
C THR A 193 24.71 -4.29 -6.20
N ILE A 194 23.41 -4.53 -6.41
CA ILE A 194 22.36 -3.57 -6.03
C ILE A 194 22.40 -3.44 -4.50
N SER A 195 22.72 -2.26 -3.97
CA SER A 195 22.77 -2.02 -2.53
C SER A 195 21.44 -1.49 -2.00
N GLN A 196 20.71 -0.72 -2.83
CA GLN A 196 19.47 -0.08 -2.42
C GLN A 196 18.53 0.12 -3.62
N ILE A 197 17.23 0.08 -3.36
CA ILE A 197 16.19 0.51 -4.30
C ILE A 197 15.21 1.44 -3.58
N ASP A 198 14.98 2.62 -4.17
CA ASP A 198 13.96 3.56 -3.71
C ASP A 198 12.83 3.69 -4.72
N HIS A 199 11.62 3.92 -4.21
CA HIS A 199 10.52 4.43 -5.01
C HIS A 199 9.60 5.29 -4.17
N ILE A 200 8.92 6.25 -4.79
CA ILE A 200 7.91 7.07 -4.12
C ILE A 200 6.54 6.48 -4.42
N LYS A 201 5.72 6.32 -3.39
CA LYS A 201 4.34 5.88 -3.50
C LYS A 201 3.46 6.75 -2.60
N TYR A 202 2.26 7.03 -3.09
CA TYR A 202 1.20 7.57 -2.26
C TYR A 202 0.56 6.48 -1.38
N ASP A 203 0.51 6.72 -0.09
CA ASP A 203 -0.19 5.94 0.92
C ASP A 203 -1.36 6.77 1.49
N ASN A 204 -2.49 6.12 1.76
CA ASN A 204 -3.67 6.88 2.21
C ASN A 204 -3.56 7.39 3.65
N VAL A 205 -2.70 6.81 4.49
CA VAL A 205 -2.48 7.23 5.88
C VAL A 205 -1.21 8.07 5.98
N LEU A 206 -0.17 7.66 5.26
CA LEU A 206 1.15 8.29 5.38
C LEU A 206 1.43 9.40 4.35
N GLY A 207 0.57 9.54 3.34
CA GLY A 207 0.77 10.47 2.23
C GLY A 207 1.85 10.01 1.25
N GLU A 208 2.60 10.94 0.67
CA GLU A 208 3.73 10.61 -0.21
C GLU A 208 4.91 10.11 0.62
N VAL A 209 5.21 8.82 0.47
CA VAL A 209 6.30 8.18 1.19
C VAL A 209 7.33 7.63 0.22
N GLN A 210 8.60 7.94 0.50
CA GLN A 210 9.71 7.22 -0.10
C GLN A 210 9.84 5.85 0.58
N TYR A 211 9.65 4.80 -0.20
CA TYR A 211 9.96 3.44 0.23
C TYR A 211 11.38 3.10 -0.19
N SER A 212 12.20 2.68 0.78
CA SER A 212 13.62 2.37 0.57
C SER A 212 13.91 0.92 0.97
N GLN A 213 14.62 0.19 0.13
CA GLN A 213 14.98 -1.20 0.35
C GLN A 213 16.49 -1.34 0.34
N TYR A 214 17.06 -1.94 1.38
CA TYR A 214 18.50 -2.14 1.53
C TYR A 214 18.82 -3.62 1.46
N TYR A 215 19.65 -4.00 0.48
CA TYR A 215 20.08 -5.37 0.25
C TYR A 215 21.46 -5.58 0.86
N GLN A 216 21.57 -6.57 1.74
CA GLN A 216 22.77 -6.77 2.55
C GLN A 216 23.25 -8.23 2.47
N ASN A 217 24.52 -8.41 2.86
CA ASN A 217 25.14 -9.71 3.07
C ASN A 217 25.01 -10.64 1.85
N TYR A 218 25.46 -10.16 0.68
CA TYR A 218 25.42 -10.94 -0.56
C TYR A 218 26.26 -12.22 -0.47
N GLN A 219 25.70 -13.32 -0.96
CA GLN A 219 26.38 -14.57 -1.22
C GLN A 219 26.32 -14.94 -2.70
N THR A 220 27.15 -15.89 -3.13
CA THR A 220 27.10 -16.44 -4.49
C THR A 220 26.54 -17.85 -4.45
N VAL A 221 25.45 -18.10 -5.17
CA VAL A 221 24.83 -19.42 -5.32
C VAL A 221 24.81 -19.75 -6.81
N GLN A 222 25.49 -20.83 -7.21
CA GLN A 222 25.63 -21.26 -8.62
C GLN A 222 25.97 -20.09 -9.58
N GLY A 223 26.87 -19.19 -9.18
CA GLY A 223 27.30 -18.04 -9.98
C GLY A 223 26.44 -16.77 -9.85
N VAL A 224 25.26 -16.84 -9.23
CA VAL A 224 24.37 -15.68 -9.05
C VAL A 224 24.62 -15.02 -7.69
N LYS A 225 24.73 -13.69 -7.67
CA LYS A 225 24.81 -12.88 -6.44
C LYS A 225 23.41 -12.70 -5.85
N LEU A 226 23.20 -13.17 -4.62
CA LEU A 226 21.91 -13.12 -3.94
C LEU A 226 22.10 -12.52 -2.53
N PRO A 227 21.28 -11.54 -2.11
CA PRO A 227 21.34 -10.99 -0.75
C PRO A 227 20.95 -12.06 0.27
N THR A 228 21.39 -11.93 1.52
CA THR A 228 20.86 -12.76 2.62
C THR A 228 20.04 -11.98 3.62
N ASN A 229 20.01 -10.64 3.48
CA ASN A 229 19.17 -9.76 4.27
C ASN A 229 18.57 -8.63 3.41
N LEU A 230 17.33 -8.24 3.72
CA LEU A 230 16.62 -7.12 3.12
C LEU A 230 15.92 -6.32 4.22
N LYS A 231 16.24 -5.03 4.32
CA LYS A 231 15.51 -4.08 5.17
C LYS A 231 14.67 -3.15 4.34
N SER A 232 13.39 -3.01 4.69
CA SER A 232 12.46 -2.11 4.01
C SER A 232 12.08 -0.96 4.93
N TYR A 233 12.06 0.25 4.40
CA TYR A 233 11.70 1.48 5.11
C TYR A 233 10.60 2.24 4.38
N ALA A 234 9.74 2.88 5.15
CA ALA A 234 8.78 3.88 4.70
C ALA A 234 9.20 5.24 5.30
N GLY A 235 9.90 6.06 4.51
CA GLY A 235 10.62 7.22 5.01
C GLY A 235 11.73 6.79 5.98
N ALA A 236 11.74 7.35 7.19
CA ALA A 236 12.68 6.97 8.25
C ALA A 236 12.23 5.73 9.06
N ARG A 237 11.03 5.19 8.80
CA ARG A 237 10.44 4.09 9.57
C ARG A 237 10.86 2.74 8.99
N LEU A 238 11.41 1.85 9.82
CA LEU A 238 11.64 0.45 9.44
C LEU A 238 10.28 -0.28 9.36
N GLU A 239 9.97 -0.84 8.19
CA GLU A 239 8.77 -1.66 7.95
C GLU A 239 9.04 -3.14 8.16
N SER A 240 10.21 -3.60 7.72
CA SER A 240 10.54 -5.02 7.80
C SER A 240 12.04 -5.28 7.73
N ASP A 241 12.44 -6.35 8.41
CA ASP A 241 13.79 -6.92 8.37
C ASP A 241 13.68 -8.41 8.00
N LEU A 242 14.11 -8.77 6.79
CA LEU A 242 13.97 -10.10 6.23
C LEU A 242 15.32 -10.80 6.11
N THR A 243 15.38 -12.07 6.54
CA THR A 243 16.52 -12.96 6.29
C THR A 243 16.15 -14.00 5.25
N PHE A 244 17.01 -14.20 4.26
CA PHE A 244 16.83 -15.20 3.20
C PHE A 244 17.62 -16.47 3.48
N SER A 245 17.06 -17.62 3.13
CA SER A 245 17.67 -18.93 3.26
C SER A 245 17.22 -19.88 2.13
N ASN A 246 17.82 -21.07 2.07
CA ASN A 246 17.41 -22.16 1.17
C ASN A 246 17.34 -21.78 -0.33
N TYR A 247 18.29 -20.97 -0.80
CA TYR A 247 18.37 -20.62 -2.21
C TYR A 247 18.57 -21.86 -3.08
N SER A 248 17.71 -22.03 -4.08
CA SER A 248 17.81 -23.08 -5.09
C SER A 248 17.64 -22.47 -6.48
N LEU A 249 18.63 -22.71 -7.33
CA LEU A 249 18.60 -22.39 -8.75
C LEU A 249 18.40 -23.68 -9.53
N LYS A 250 17.38 -23.71 -10.38
CA LYS A 250 17.06 -24.86 -11.23
C LYS A 250 17.00 -24.40 -12.68
N ASP A 251 17.63 -25.18 -13.55
CA ASP A 251 17.40 -25.11 -14.98
C ASP A 251 15.99 -25.67 -15.19
N LYS A 252 15.00 -24.83 -15.48
CA LYS A 252 13.57 -25.18 -15.73
C LYS A 252 12.66 -25.43 -14.52
N LEU A 253 11.82 -24.44 -14.22
CA LEU A 253 10.42 -24.65 -13.80
C LEU A 253 9.53 -24.43 -15.01
N ASP A 254 8.81 -25.47 -15.43
CA ASP A 254 7.85 -25.39 -16.51
C ASP A 254 6.65 -24.53 -16.08
N SER A 255 6.70 -23.25 -16.43
CA SER A 255 5.60 -22.29 -16.25
C SER A 255 4.27 -22.74 -16.88
N GLY A 256 4.30 -23.74 -17.76
CA GLY A 256 3.12 -24.34 -18.40
C GLY A 256 2.36 -25.35 -17.54
N LYS A 257 2.88 -25.77 -16.37
CA LYS A 257 2.19 -26.73 -15.50
C LYS A 257 1.22 -26.11 -14.49
N VAL A 258 1.18 -24.78 -14.36
CA VAL A 258 0.11 -24.14 -13.59
C VAL A 258 -1.08 -23.91 -14.52
N LYS A 259 -1.88 -24.96 -14.73
CA LYS A 259 -3.16 -24.83 -15.43
C LYS A 259 -4.10 -24.01 -14.55
N LEU A 260 -4.55 -22.87 -15.08
CA LEU A 260 -5.63 -22.09 -14.51
C LEU A 260 -6.90 -22.96 -14.48
N PRO A 261 -7.50 -23.22 -13.30
CA PRO A 261 -8.81 -23.84 -13.25
C PRO A 261 -9.82 -23.01 -14.06
N GLU A 262 -10.59 -23.64 -14.95
CA GLU A 262 -11.52 -22.93 -15.85
C GLU A 262 -12.54 -22.05 -15.10
N ILE A 263 -12.94 -22.49 -13.91
CA ILE A 263 -13.83 -21.75 -12.99
C ILE A 263 -13.29 -20.35 -12.66
N LEU A 264 -11.97 -20.17 -12.68
CA LEU A 264 -11.34 -18.91 -12.37
C LEU A 264 -11.32 -17.93 -13.56
N LYS A 265 -11.21 -18.44 -14.80
CA LYS A 265 -11.37 -17.62 -16.02
C LYS A 265 -12.80 -17.07 -16.13
N GLN A 266 -13.79 -17.86 -15.76
CA GLN A 266 -15.20 -17.42 -15.73
C GLN A 266 -15.45 -16.35 -14.67
N LYS A 267 -14.92 -16.51 -13.45
CA LYS A 267 -15.05 -15.49 -12.39
C LYS A 267 -14.42 -14.16 -12.78
N PHE A 268 -13.24 -14.16 -13.40
CA PHE A 268 -12.57 -12.94 -13.87
C PHE A 268 -13.45 -12.15 -14.84
N ASN A 269 -14.05 -12.83 -15.81
CA ASN A 269 -14.94 -12.20 -16.80
C ASN A 269 -16.27 -11.69 -16.19
N SER A 270 -16.64 -12.16 -14.99
CA SER A 270 -17.83 -11.69 -14.27
C SER A 270 -17.58 -10.52 -13.31
N LEU A 271 -16.32 -10.14 -13.06
CA LEU A 271 -15.99 -9.01 -12.18
C LEU A 271 -16.42 -7.70 -12.83
N LYS A 272 -17.50 -7.11 -12.30
CA LYS A 272 -17.92 -5.76 -12.69
C LYS A 272 -17.01 -4.73 -12.01
N PRO A 273 -16.59 -3.67 -12.71
CA PRO A 273 -15.86 -2.57 -12.08
C PRO A 273 -16.72 -1.98 -10.95
N ILE A 274 -16.15 -1.89 -9.75
CA ILE A 274 -16.78 -1.24 -8.60
C ILE A 274 -16.83 0.26 -8.89
N LEU A 275 -18.01 0.77 -9.23
CA LEU A 275 -18.21 2.18 -9.61
C LEU A 275 -18.36 3.12 -8.40
N LYS A 276 -18.81 2.61 -7.25
CA LYS A 276 -18.97 3.37 -5.99
C LYS A 276 -18.06 2.81 -4.91
N SER A 277 -17.33 3.67 -4.21
CA SER A 277 -16.40 3.23 -3.17
C SER A 277 -17.13 2.77 -1.92
N ILE A 278 -18.35 3.27 -1.70
CA ILE A 278 -19.19 2.92 -0.55
C ILE A 278 -20.63 2.57 -0.98
N THR A 279 -21.33 1.86 -0.11
CA THR A 279 -22.79 1.70 -0.13
C THR A 279 -23.38 2.14 1.20
N ILE A 280 -24.66 2.53 1.21
CA ILE A 280 -25.36 3.03 2.39
C ILE A 280 -26.55 2.13 2.68
N GLU A 281 -26.67 1.71 3.94
CA GLU A 281 -27.78 0.97 4.49
C GLU A 281 -28.38 1.75 5.66
N LYS A 282 -29.71 1.90 5.69
CA LYS A 282 -30.40 2.57 6.79
C LYS A 282 -30.58 1.60 7.96
N ILE A 283 -30.06 1.93 9.13
CA ILE A 283 -30.23 1.17 10.38
C ILE A 283 -31.47 1.66 11.12
N SER A 284 -31.57 2.98 11.29
CA SER A 284 -32.70 3.68 11.90
C SER A 284 -32.92 5.01 11.18
N GLU A 285 -33.87 5.84 11.65
CA GLU A 285 -34.04 7.20 11.13
C GLU A 285 -32.77 8.06 11.28
N ASN A 286 -32.03 7.84 12.37
CA ASN A 286 -30.87 8.65 12.73
C ASN A 286 -29.53 7.97 12.46
N ILE A 287 -29.49 6.68 12.10
CA ILE A 287 -28.25 5.92 11.91
C ILE A 287 -28.22 5.31 10.51
N HIS A 288 -27.21 5.69 9.74
CA HIS A 288 -26.91 5.11 8.43
C HIS A 288 -25.56 4.39 8.48
N LEU A 289 -25.57 3.11 8.11
CA LEU A 289 -24.37 2.30 7.96
C LEU A 289 -23.77 2.53 6.58
N VAL A 290 -22.50 2.88 6.55
CA VAL A 290 -21.71 3.04 5.35
C VAL A 290 -20.79 1.82 5.22
N LYS A 291 -20.96 1.03 4.17
CA LYS A 291 -20.12 -0.15 3.90
C LYS A 291 -19.09 0.18 2.84
N PHE A 292 -17.83 -0.18 3.10
CA PHE A 292 -16.78 -0.01 2.10
C PHE A 292 -16.85 -1.13 1.06
N SER A 293 -16.89 -0.78 -0.23
CA SER A 293 -17.11 -1.77 -1.30
C SER A 293 -15.93 -2.73 -1.52
N LYS A 294 -14.74 -2.43 -0.96
CA LYS A 294 -13.50 -3.19 -1.23
C LYS A 294 -13.03 -4.06 -0.06
N ALA A 295 -13.58 -3.89 1.14
CA ALA A 295 -13.20 -4.64 2.33
C ALA A 295 -14.33 -4.64 3.35
N ASN A 296 -14.26 -5.51 4.35
CA ASN A 296 -15.27 -5.62 5.41
C ASN A 296 -15.19 -4.50 6.46
N ASN A 297 -14.90 -3.27 6.04
CA ASN A 297 -14.86 -2.09 6.89
C ASN A 297 -16.16 -1.31 6.77
N LYS A 298 -16.58 -0.71 7.88
CA LYS A 298 -17.81 0.06 7.95
C LYS A 298 -17.60 1.35 8.73
N SER A 299 -18.42 2.34 8.43
CA SER A 299 -18.56 3.58 9.17
C SER A 299 -20.03 3.85 9.45
N LEU A 300 -20.34 4.77 10.37
CA LEU A 300 -21.70 5.29 10.55
C LEU A 300 -21.76 6.77 10.20
N ILE A 301 -22.89 7.19 9.62
CA ILE A 301 -23.33 8.59 9.58
C ILE A 301 -24.53 8.69 10.51
N VAL A 302 -24.39 9.48 11.58
CA VAL A 302 -25.39 9.58 12.64
C VAL A 302 -25.91 11.01 12.78
N ASN A 303 -27.22 11.17 12.71
CA ASN A 303 -27.90 12.45 12.95
C ASN A 303 -27.99 12.72 14.46
N MET A 304 -27.34 13.79 14.90
CA MET A 304 -27.27 14.21 16.31
C MET A 304 -28.18 15.41 16.63
N GLY A 305 -29.15 15.71 15.76
CA GLY A 305 -30.04 16.85 15.88
C GLY A 305 -29.54 17.99 14.99
N ASP A 306 -28.76 18.92 15.53
CA ASP A 306 -28.27 20.09 14.79
C ASP A 306 -27.01 19.82 13.96
N TYR A 307 -26.42 18.62 14.10
CA TYR A 307 -25.17 18.24 13.44
C TYR A 307 -25.15 16.74 13.15
N VAL A 308 -24.12 16.31 12.43
CA VAL A 308 -23.84 14.91 12.12
C VAL A 308 -22.58 14.44 12.86
N ALA A 309 -22.62 13.22 13.37
CA ALA A 309 -21.46 12.48 13.85
C ALA A 309 -21.08 11.38 12.85
N VAL A 310 -19.77 11.15 12.69
CA VAL A 310 -19.24 10.04 11.89
C VAL A 310 -18.55 9.06 12.83
N PHE A 311 -18.84 7.77 12.69
CA PHE A 311 -18.16 6.69 13.42
C PHE A 311 -17.27 5.93 12.45
N GLU A 312 -15.99 5.79 12.80
CA GLU A 312 -14.88 5.31 11.95
C GLU A 312 -14.62 6.15 10.70
N ALA A 313 -13.36 6.18 10.29
CA ALA A 313 -12.87 6.82 9.09
C ALA A 313 -12.01 5.83 8.28
N PHE A 314 -12.59 5.30 7.19
CA PHE A 314 -11.91 4.42 6.25
C PHE A 314 -10.52 4.94 5.88
N ALA A 315 -9.54 4.04 5.81
CA ALA A 315 -8.24 4.37 5.25
C ALA A 315 -8.34 4.99 3.84
N ASP A 316 -9.26 4.53 2.98
CA ASP A 316 -9.38 5.04 1.60
C ASP A 316 -9.94 6.49 1.58
N LEU A 317 -9.09 7.47 1.28
CA LEU A 317 -9.49 8.88 1.29
C LEU A 317 -10.50 9.25 0.20
N ASN A 318 -10.61 8.47 -0.88
CA ASN A 318 -11.67 8.69 -1.87
C ASN A 318 -13.02 8.19 -1.32
N ALA A 319 -13.02 7.06 -0.61
CA ALA A 319 -14.21 6.58 0.10
C ALA A 319 -14.65 7.58 1.19
N MET A 320 -13.70 8.22 1.87
CA MET A 320 -14.01 9.29 2.84
C MET A 320 -14.64 10.52 2.18
N GLN A 321 -14.17 10.94 1.00
CA GLN A 321 -14.81 12.03 0.26
C GLN A 321 -16.25 11.68 -0.14
N GLU A 322 -16.48 10.44 -0.57
CA GLU A 322 -17.81 9.94 -0.89
C GLU A 322 -18.70 9.93 0.37
N LEU A 323 -18.18 9.46 1.51
CA LEU A 323 -18.89 9.48 2.81
C LEU A 323 -19.29 10.90 3.22
N ILE A 324 -18.37 11.87 3.15
CA ILE A 324 -18.65 13.28 3.48
C ILE A 324 -19.73 13.85 2.58
N SER A 325 -19.67 13.53 1.27
CA SER A 325 -20.68 13.97 0.30
C SER A 325 -22.05 13.37 0.61
N GLN A 326 -22.09 12.07 0.96
CA GLN A 326 -23.33 11.38 1.33
C GLN A 326 -23.91 11.92 2.64
N SER A 327 -23.08 12.30 3.61
CA SER A 327 -23.55 12.97 4.83
C SER A 327 -24.32 14.25 4.51
N ALA A 328 -23.85 15.06 3.56
CA ALA A 328 -24.53 16.29 3.15
C ALA A 328 -25.84 16.04 2.38
N ILE A 329 -25.94 14.89 1.68
CA ILE A 329 -27.16 14.47 0.98
C ILE A 329 -28.21 13.96 1.97
N LEU A 330 -27.80 13.11 2.92
CA LEU A 330 -28.70 12.52 3.92
C LEU A 330 -29.21 13.59 4.90
N TYR A 331 -28.36 14.55 5.27
CA TYR A 331 -28.67 15.56 6.26
C TYR A 331 -28.30 16.97 5.77
N PRO A 332 -29.05 17.53 4.80
CA PRO A 332 -28.76 18.84 4.22
C PRO A 332 -28.67 19.96 5.28
N GLY A 333 -27.64 20.79 5.18
CA GLY A 333 -27.41 21.92 6.08
C GLY A 333 -26.82 21.57 7.45
N LYS A 334 -26.71 20.27 7.80
CA LYS A 334 -26.13 19.85 9.08
C LYS A 334 -24.62 19.63 8.94
N PRO A 335 -23.76 20.35 9.71
CA PRO A 335 -22.32 20.13 9.65
C PRO A 335 -21.92 18.84 10.35
N ILE A 336 -20.84 18.20 9.89
CA ILE A 336 -20.15 17.17 10.69
C ILE A 336 -19.40 17.88 11.81
N LYS A 337 -19.65 17.51 13.08
CA LYS A 337 -18.98 18.09 14.26
C LYS A 337 -18.21 17.08 15.11
N GLN A 338 -18.57 15.80 15.05
CA GLN A 338 -17.95 14.78 15.89
C GLN A 338 -17.51 13.59 15.05
N VAL A 339 -16.32 13.10 15.34
CA VAL A 339 -15.72 11.91 14.74
C VAL A 339 -15.42 10.95 15.87
N PHE A 340 -16.07 9.80 15.87
CA PHE A 340 -15.88 8.74 16.86
C PHE A 340 -15.03 7.65 16.22
N VAL A 341 -13.98 7.21 16.90
CA VAL A 341 -13.19 6.07 16.46
C VAL A 341 -13.16 5.04 17.56
N THR A 342 -13.43 3.77 17.23
CA THR A 342 -13.37 2.73 18.26
C THR A 342 -11.93 2.49 18.69
N HIS A 343 -10.98 2.53 17.76
CA HIS A 343 -9.55 2.35 18.05
C HIS A 343 -8.68 2.93 16.93
N HIS A 344 -7.37 2.81 17.07
CA HIS A 344 -6.40 3.47 16.20
C HIS A 344 -6.12 2.75 14.89
N HIS A 345 -6.69 1.57 14.63
CA HIS A 345 -6.27 0.80 13.46
C HIS A 345 -6.56 1.55 12.15
N PRO A 346 -5.64 1.53 11.16
CA PRO A 346 -5.77 2.29 9.92
C PRO A 346 -7.08 2.11 9.18
N ASP A 347 -7.67 0.94 9.23
CA ASP A 347 -8.92 0.62 8.56
C ASP A 347 -10.16 1.22 9.26
N HIS A 348 -10.01 1.64 10.53
CA HIS A 348 -10.99 2.35 11.36
C HIS A 348 -10.71 3.85 11.52
N ALA A 349 -9.44 4.26 11.48
CA ALA A 349 -9.03 5.63 11.78
C ALA A 349 -7.98 6.21 10.82
N GLY A 350 -7.58 5.48 9.77
CA GLY A 350 -6.58 5.97 8.81
C GLY A 350 -7.08 7.16 7.98
N GLY A 351 -8.40 7.31 7.85
CA GLY A 351 -9.04 8.39 7.09
C GLY A 351 -9.30 9.67 7.87
N ILE A 352 -8.92 9.78 9.14
CA ILE A 352 -9.30 10.93 9.99
C ILE A 352 -8.87 12.28 9.41
N LYS A 353 -7.81 12.31 8.62
CA LYS A 353 -7.35 13.54 7.95
C LYS A 353 -8.40 14.11 6.99
N ALA A 354 -9.21 13.28 6.36
CA ALA A 354 -10.31 13.72 5.51
C ALA A 354 -11.43 14.42 6.30
N LEU A 355 -11.56 14.09 7.59
CA LEU A 355 -12.52 14.70 8.51
C LEU A 355 -11.92 15.83 9.34
N ALA A 356 -10.65 16.19 9.16
CA ALA A 356 -9.98 17.17 10.00
C ALA A 356 -10.45 18.61 9.72
N ASP A 357 -10.98 19.25 10.76
CA ASP A 357 -11.47 20.63 10.77
C ASP A 357 -11.44 21.13 12.23
N GLU A 358 -11.00 22.37 12.48
CA GLU A 358 -10.86 22.93 13.83
C GLU A 358 -12.20 23.06 14.59
N SER A 359 -13.33 23.04 13.87
CA SER A 359 -14.67 23.01 14.45
C SER A 359 -15.13 21.61 14.89
N ARG A 360 -14.37 20.56 14.54
CA ARG A 360 -14.71 19.16 14.83
C ARG A 360 -13.93 18.60 16.00
N SER A 361 -14.59 17.72 16.75
CA SER A 361 -13.98 16.94 17.81
C SER A 361 -13.74 15.48 17.38
N LEU A 362 -12.58 14.94 17.73
CA LEU A 362 -12.25 13.53 17.66
C LEU A 362 -12.45 12.89 19.04
N ILE A 363 -13.42 11.99 19.12
CA ILE A 363 -13.74 11.21 20.30
C ILE A 363 -12.90 9.94 20.26
N THR A 364 -11.97 9.85 21.21
CA THR A 364 -11.05 8.74 21.35
C THR A 364 -10.54 8.67 22.79
N THR A 365 -9.51 7.88 23.06
CA THR A 365 -8.82 7.82 24.34
C THR A 365 -7.50 8.60 24.30
N LYS A 366 -6.99 8.98 25.48
CA LYS A 366 -5.76 9.76 25.59
C LYS A 366 -4.53 9.04 25.01
N GLY A 367 -4.48 7.71 25.10
CA GLY A 367 -3.35 6.92 24.57
C GLY A 367 -3.19 7.01 23.05
N ASN A 368 -4.24 7.36 22.31
CA ASN A 368 -4.20 7.47 20.85
C ASN A 368 -3.75 8.86 20.34
N ALA A 369 -3.71 9.88 21.21
CA ALA A 369 -3.51 11.28 20.79
C ALA A 369 -2.20 11.50 20.01
N VAL A 370 -1.09 10.94 20.48
CA VAL A 370 0.22 11.07 19.82
C VAL A 370 0.19 10.47 18.40
N TYR A 371 -0.48 9.33 18.25
CA TYR A 371 -0.60 8.66 16.95
C TYR A 371 -1.46 9.47 15.97
N PHE A 372 -2.59 9.99 16.41
CA PHE A 372 -3.46 10.81 15.56
C PHE A 372 -2.85 12.16 15.22
N ASP A 373 -2.13 12.81 16.16
CA ASP A 373 -1.36 14.02 15.87
C ASP A 373 -0.30 13.79 14.78
N LYS A 374 0.35 12.61 14.82
CA LYS A 374 1.29 12.20 13.77
C LYS A 374 0.58 12.08 12.43
N ILE A 375 -0.51 11.32 12.31
CA ILE A 375 -1.28 11.19 11.05
C ILE A 375 -1.72 12.54 10.52
N LEU A 376 -2.30 13.39 11.38
CA LEU A 376 -2.79 14.71 10.99
C LEU A 376 -1.68 15.67 10.53
N SER A 377 -0.43 15.42 10.92
CA SER A 377 0.74 16.19 10.52
C SER A 377 1.40 15.75 9.21
N LEU A 378 1.14 14.53 8.72
CA LEU A 378 1.79 14.01 7.52
C LEU A 378 1.28 14.73 6.26
N PRO A 379 2.14 15.12 5.30
CA PRO A 379 1.71 15.81 4.09
C PRO A 379 1.05 14.85 3.08
N HIS A 380 0.10 15.35 2.28
CA HIS A 380 -0.57 14.63 1.19
C HIS A 380 -0.65 15.50 -0.06
N PHE A 381 0.49 15.68 -0.75
CA PHE A 381 0.70 16.60 -1.88
C PHE A 381 -0.16 16.28 -3.10
N SER A 382 -0.39 15.00 -3.39
CA SER A 382 -1.16 14.52 -4.56
C SER A 382 -2.68 14.51 -4.33
N LYS A 383 -3.13 14.93 -3.15
CA LYS A 383 -4.54 15.05 -2.78
C LYS A 383 -4.85 16.49 -2.37
N GLN A 384 -6.14 16.80 -2.24
CA GLN A 384 -6.62 18.12 -1.78
C GLN A 384 -6.21 18.51 -0.35
N TYR A 385 -5.46 17.64 0.34
CA TYR A 385 -5.08 17.83 1.74
C TYR A 385 -3.76 18.62 1.89
N GLY A 386 -2.89 18.59 0.87
CA GLY A 386 -1.68 19.42 0.78
C GLY A 386 -0.63 19.15 1.87
N GLU A 387 0.27 20.11 2.06
CA GLU A 387 1.39 20.01 3.02
C GLU A 387 0.97 20.35 4.46
N SER A 388 -0.12 21.10 4.62
CA SER A 388 -0.49 21.67 5.91
C SER A 388 -0.91 20.60 6.91
N LYS A 389 -0.37 20.70 8.12
CA LYS A 389 -0.90 20.02 9.30
C LYS A 389 -2.39 20.36 9.43
N ARG A 390 -3.20 19.32 9.68
CA ARG A 390 -4.62 19.47 9.97
C ARG A 390 -4.85 19.27 11.47
N PHE A 391 -6.00 19.71 11.95
CA PHE A 391 -6.30 19.68 13.37
C PHE A 391 -7.70 19.12 13.62
N LEU A 392 -7.83 18.38 14.71
CA LEU A 392 -9.08 17.95 15.33
C LEU A 392 -8.95 18.24 16.82
N LYS A 393 -10.03 18.69 17.46
CA LYS A 393 -10.06 18.86 18.92
C LYS A 393 -10.24 17.50 19.56
N TYR A 394 -9.40 17.12 20.51
CA TYR A 394 -9.62 15.86 21.21
C TYR A 394 -10.71 16.00 22.26
N GLU A 395 -11.62 15.03 22.28
CA GLU A 395 -12.56 14.82 23.35
C GLU A 395 -12.36 13.41 23.91
N PHE A 396 -11.65 13.31 25.03
CA PHE A 396 -11.26 12.01 25.56
C PHE A 396 -12.37 11.33 26.35
N VAL A 397 -12.43 10.01 26.20
CA VAL A 397 -13.07 9.08 27.14
C VAL A 397 -11.98 8.53 28.04
N GLU A 398 -12.15 8.66 29.35
CA GLU A 398 -11.13 8.25 30.32
C GLU A 398 -11.05 6.72 30.43
N ASN A 399 -9.89 6.21 30.80
CA ASN A 399 -9.63 4.78 30.94
C ASN A 399 -10.60 4.10 31.94
N LYS A 400 -11.17 2.94 31.57
CA LYS A 400 -12.18 2.22 32.36
C LYS A 400 -13.39 3.08 32.77
N SER A 401 -13.78 4.02 31.93
CA SER A 401 -14.93 4.89 32.16
C SER A 401 -15.95 4.79 31.03
N GLU A 402 -17.11 5.36 31.27
CA GLU A 402 -18.10 5.66 30.24
C GLU A 402 -18.26 7.17 30.10
N LYS A 403 -18.64 7.62 28.90
CA LYS A 403 -18.99 9.01 28.64
C LYS A 403 -20.20 9.08 27.73
N THR A 404 -21.20 9.83 28.18
CA THR A 404 -22.44 10.05 27.42
C THR A 404 -22.36 11.34 26.61
N PHE A 405 -22.56 11.20 25.31
CA PHE A 405 -22.69 12.28 24.34
C PHE A 405 -24.18 12.55 24.14
N GLN A 406 -24.65 13.63 24.76
CA GLN A 406 -26.04 14.04 24.68
C GLN A 406 -26.40 14.55 23.28
N SER A 407 -27.59 14.23 22.82
CA SER A 407 -28.11 14.58 21.50
C SER A 407 -29.63 14.59 21.53
N ALA A 408 -30.25 15.50 20.77
CA ALA A 408 -31.70 15.63 20.71
C ALA A 408 -32.36 14.42 20.01
N THR A 409 -31.63 13.70 19.17
CA THR A 409 -32.16 12.63 18.31
C THR A 409 -31.55 11.26 18.62
N CYS A 410 -30.26 11.21 18.93
CA CYS A 410 -29.49 9.98 19.01
C CYS A 410 -28.35 10.14 20.03
N PRO A 411 -28.64 10.06 21.35
CA PRO A 411 -27.58 10.06 22.37
C PRO A 411 -26.70 8.82 22.21
N VAL A 412 -25.43 8.93 22.61
CA VAL A 412 -24.45 7.84 22.50
C VAL A 412 -23.66 7.69 23.79
N VAL A 413 -23.47 6.47 24.26
CA VAL A 413 -22.59 6.17 25.39
C VAL A 413 -21.32 5.50 24.85
N ALA A 414 -20.16 6.12 25.07
CA ALA A 414 -18.88 5.52 24.77
C ALA A 414 -18.33 4.82 26.02
N TYR A 415 -17.90 3.57 25.88
CA TYR A 415 -17.27 2.80 26.96
C TYR A 415 -15.82 2.50 26.59
N GLU A 416 -14.88 2.80 27.48
CA GLU A 416 -13.48 2.40 27.34
C GLU A 416 -13.26 1.00 27.90
N ILE A 417 -12.88 0.06 27.02
CA ILE A 417 -12.73 -1.35 27.34
C ILE A 417 -11.39 -1.95 26.87
N GLY A 418 -10.46 -1.13 26.37
CA GLY A 418 -9.26 -1.51 25.64
C GLY A 418 -8.56 -2.74 26.16
N LYS A 419 -7.91 -2.65 27.31
CA LYS A 419 -7.11 -3.75 27.89
C LYS A 419 -7.86 -5.07 28.06
N GLN A 420 -9.19 -5.05 28.15
CA GLN A 420 -10.02 -6.26 28.33
C GLN A 420 -10.27 -6.98 27.00
N THR A 421 -10.07 -6.28 25.88
CA THR A 421 -10.39 -6.79 24.54
C THR A 421 -9.34 -7.73 23.97
N PHE A 422 -8.10 -7.66 24.47
CA PHE A 422 -6.92 -8.30 23.88
C PHE A 422 -6.65 -7.92 22.41
N HIS A 423 -7.36 -6.93 21.88
CA HIS A 423 -7.22 -6.43 20.52
C HIS A 423 -6.39 -5.14 20.50
N THR A 424 -6.81 -4.12 21.25
CA THR A 424 -6.03 -2.90 21.48
C THR A 424 -6.02 -2.45 22.94
N GLN A 425 -4.95 -1.78 23.38
CA GLN A 425 -4.85 -1.21 24.73
C GLN A 425 -5.85 -0.08 24.95
N GLU A 426 -6.27 0.57 23.87
CA GLU A 426 -7.07 1.78 23.81
C GLU A 426 -8.26 1.53 22.87
N HIS A 427 -9.41 1.14 23.43
CA HIS A 427 -10.57 0.74 22.63
C HIS A 427 -11.87 1.25 23.24
N LEU A 428 -12.68 1.87 22.39
CA LEU A 428 -14.02 2.30 22.68
C LEU A 428 -15.05 1.40 21.99
N VAL A 429 -16.16 1.17 22.66
CA VAL A 429 -17.41 0.71 22.05
C VAL A 429 -18.49 1.75 22.25
N PHE A 430 -19.40 1.88 21.29
CA PHE A 430 -20.42 2.92 21.30
C PHE A 430 -21.81 2.30 21.34
N TYR A 431 -22.56 2.61 22.40
CA TYR A 431 -23.93 2.16 22.58
C TYR A 431 -24.91 3.29 22.28
N PHE A 432 -25.90 2.99 21.44
CA PHE A 432 -26.99 3.87 21.06
C PHE A 432 -28.25 3.39 21.78
N PRO A 433 -28.61 3.97 22.95
CA PRO A 433 -29.66 3.45 23.81
C PRO A 433 -31.07 3.50 23.19
N ASN A 434 -31.36 4.51 22.36
CA ASN A 434 -32.66 4.62 21.70
C ASN A 434 -32.87 3.48 20.70
N GLU A 435 -31.83 3.13 19.95
CA GLU A 435 -31.83 2.08 18.94
C GLU A 435 -31.48 0.69 19.49
N LYS A 436 -31.03 0.61 20.75
CA LYS A 436 -30.44 -0.59 21.36
C LYS A 436 -29.34 -1.20 20.48
N PHE A 437 -28.53 -0.33 19.87
CA PHE A 437 -27.49 -0.70 18.91
C PHE A 437 -26.11 -0.53 19.53
N LEU A 438 -25.23 -1.51 19.34
CA LEU A 438 -23.86 -1.49 19.86
C LEU A 438 -22.87 -1.54 18.68
N TRP A 439 -21.98 -0.57 18.62
CA TRP A 439 -20.88 -0.50 17.66
C TRP A 439 -19.57 -0.92 18.33
N THR A 440 -18.99 -2.02 17.86
CA THR A 440 -17.87 -2.68 18.54
C THR A 440 -16.53 -2.61 17.80
N GLY A 441 -16.48 -2.08 16.58
CA GLY A 441 -15.30 -2.22 15.74
C GLY A 441 -14.96 -3.70 15.51
N ASP A 442 -13.71 -4.09 15.78
CA ASP A 442 -13.14 -5.40 15.44
C ASP A 442 -13.36 -6.52 16.46
N LEU A 443 -14.18 -6.30 17.50
CA LEU A 443 -14.33 -7.30 18.56
C LEU A 443 -15.20 -8.51 18.20
N ILE A 444 -15.89 -8.46 17.07
CA ILE A 444 -16.84 -9.49 16.68
C ILE A 444 -16.41 -10.09 15.34
N TYR A 445 -15.84 -11.30 15.40
CA TYR A 445 -15.57 -12.14 14.23
C TYR A 445 -16.60 -13.27 14.20
N MET A 446 -17.35 -13.41 13.12
CA MET A 446 -18.32 -14.50 12.96
C MET A 446 -18.09 -15.27 11.65
N PRO A 447 -18.33 -16.60 11.63
CA PRO A 447 -18.25 -17.37 10.40
C PRO A 447 -19.30 -16.88 9.39
N VAL A 448 -18.92 -16.89 8.11
CA VAL A 448 -19.60 -16.27 6.96
C VAL A 448 -21.07 -16.70 6.75
N ASN A 449 -21.58 -17.68 7.49
CA ASN A 449 -22.98 -18.09 7.38
C ASN A 449 -23.88 -17.22 8.27
N GLU A 450 -24.24 -16.05 7.76
CA GLU A 450 -25.14 -15.07 8.40
C GLU A 450 -26.46 -15.71 8.87
N ALA A 451 -26.97 -16.73 8.16
CA ALA A 451 -28.21 -17.42 8.52
C ALA A 451 -28.06 -18.28 9.78
N ILE A 452 -26.89 -18.90 10.00
CA ILE A 452 -26.60 -19.64 11.23
C ILE A 452 -26.47 -18.68 12.40
N VAL A 453 -25.81 -17.52 12.20
CA VAL A 453 -25.64 -16.52 13.25
C VAL A 453 -26.97 -15.89 13.66
N GLN A 454 -27.80 -15.48 12.71
CA GLN A 454 -29.13 -14.91 12.99
C GLN A 454 -30.07 -15.93 13.65
N ALA A 455 -29.86 -17.23 13.42
CA ALA A 455 -30.62 -18.29 14.09
C ALA A 455 -30.10 -18.61 15.51
N LEU A 456 -28.85 -18.26 15.84
CA LEU A 456 -28.22 -18.57 17.12
C LEU A 456 -28.18 -17.39 18.10
N MET A 457 -28.41 -16.16 17.62
CA MET A 457 -28.40 -14.96 18.46
C MET A 457 -29.72 -14.20 18.35
N ASP A 458 -30.29 -13.82 19.50
CA ASP A 458 -31.43 -12.89 19.58
C ASP A 458 -31.04 -11.42 19.25
N VAL A 459 -29.92 -11.22 18.54
CA VAL A 459 -29.33 -9.91 18.22
C VAL A 459 -29.09 -9.81 16.71
N LYS A 460 -29.66 -8.77 16.10
CA LYS A 460 -29.40 -8.46 14.69
C LYS A 460 -27.97 -7.91 14.54
N CYS A 461 -27.13 -8.63 13.80
CA CYS A 461 -25.79 -8.20 13.47
C CYS A 461 -25.72 -7.62 12.06
N TYR A 462 -24.92 -6.56 11.88
CA TYR A 462 -24.71 -5.92 10.59
C TYR A 462 -23.30 -6.20 10.10
N PHE A 463 -23.20 -7.09 9.10
CA PHE A 463 -21.94 -7.51 8.48
C PHE A 463 -21.69 -6.83 7.14
#